data_AF-A0A9N8Z494-F1
#
_entry.id   AF-A0A9N8Z494-F1
#
_cell.length_a   1.000
_cell.length_b   1.000
_cell.length_c   1.000
_cell.angle_alpha   90.00
_cell.angle_beta   90.00
_cell.angle_gamma   90.00
#
_symmetry.space_group_name_H-M   'P 1'
#
loop_
_entity.id
_entity.type
_entity.pdbx_description
1 polymer ?
#
loop_
_entity_poly.entity_id
_entity_poly.type
_entity_poly.pdbx_seq_one_letter_code
_entity_poly.pdbx_strand_id
1 'polypeptide(L)'
;MAAIAEPQKMNLNGYVGFDSITRQIEKKLLKRGFQFNVIVVGQTGLGKSTLINTIFAAHLIDSKGRTSSEEPFRQTTEIQTVSH
;
A
#
# COMPACT_ATOMS: atom_id res chain seq x y z
N MET A 1 -24.24 35.94 29.66
CA MET A 1 -24.88 36.02 28.32
C MET A 1 -23.91 35.40 27.34
N ALA A 2 -24.06 34.12 27.00
CA ALA A 2 -23.17 33.42 26.08
C ALA A 2 -23.66 33.65 24.64
N ALA A 3 -22.78 34.13 23.76
CA ALA A 3 -23.08 34.32 22.35
C ALA A 3 -23.33 32.96 21.69
N ILE A 4 -24.52 32.79 21.09
CA ILE A 4 -24.87 31.62 20.28
C ILE A 4 -24.15 31.80 18.94
N ALA A 5 -23.20 30.92 18.63
CA ALA A 5 -22.53 30.93 17.34
C ALA A 5 -23.54 30.66 16.21
N GLU A 6 -23.57 31.52 15.20
CA GLU A 6 -24.45 31.35 14.05
C GLU A 6 -24.13 30.04 13.30
N PRO A 7 -25.13 29.29 12.83
CA PRO A 7 -24.92 28.04 12.12
C PRO A 7 -24.18 28.32 10.81
N GLN A 8 -22.95 27.82 10.73
CA GLN A 8 -22.11 27.96 9.54
C GLN A 8 -22.75 27.23 8.35
N LYS A 9 -23.17 27.99 7.34
CA LYS A 9 -23.73 27.42 6.11
C LYS A 9 -22.61 26.71 5.34
N MET A 10 -22.61 25.38 5.34
CA MET A 10 -21.71 24.59 4.50
C MET A 10 -22.13 24.73 3.04
N ASN A 11 -21.28 25.37 2.24
CA ASN A 11 -21.46 25.41 0.79
C ASN A 11 -21.17 24.02 0.21
N LEU A 12 -22.12 23.47 -0.51
CA LEU A 12 -21.99 22.16 -1.15
C LEU A 12 -21.16 22.29 -2.43
N ASN A 13 -20.13 21.46 -2.60
CA ASN A 13 -19.29 21.42 -3.79
C ASN A 13 -19.91 20.61 -4.95
N GLY A 14 -21.22 20.74 -5.15
CA GLY A 14 -21.99 20.04 -6.20
C GLY A 14 -23.18 19.25 -5.67
N TYR A 15 -23.77 18.43 -6.55
CA TYR A 15 -24.96 17.63 -6.24
C TYR A 15 -24.69 16.60 -5.13
N VAL A 16 -25.60 16.55 -4.15
CA VAL A 16 -25.61 15.57 -3.06
C VAL A 16 -27.02 15.00 -2.91
N GLY A 17 -27.11 13.68 -2.79
CA GLY A 17 -28.35 12.91 -2.64
C GLY A 17 -28.07 11.49 -2.18
N PHE A 18 -29.11 10.75 -1.76
CA PHE A 18 -28.97 9.36 -1.30
C PHE A 18 -28.41 8.43 -2.39
N ASP A 19 -28.72 8.72 -3.64
CA ASP A 19 -28.18 8.07 -4.85
C ASP A 19 -26.66 8.25 -4.98
N SER A 20 -26.12 9.36 -4.47
CA SER A 20 -24.68 9.69 -4.57
C SER A 20 -23.81 9.01 -3.49
N ILE A 21 -24.41 8.37 -2.48
CA ILE A 21 -23.71 7.81 -1.31
C ILE A 21 -22.61 6.82 -1.73
N THR A 22 -22.93 5.88 -2.63
CA THR A 22 -21.98 4.87 -3.08
C THR A 22 -20.76 5.52 -3.73
N ARG A 23 -20.98 6.53 -4.58
CA ARG A 23 -19.91 7.28 -5.25
C ARG A 23 -19.07 8.10 -4.26
N GLN A 24 -19.69 8.64 -3.21
CA GLN A 24 -18.97 9.34 -2.14
C GLN A 24 -18.07 8.37 -1.34
N ILE A 25 -18.58 7.18 -1.02
CA ILE A 25 -17.80 6.14 -0.34
C ILE A 25 -16.62 5.70 -1.21
N GLU A 26 -16.86 5.41 -2.48
CA GLU A 26 -15.81 5.04 -3.44
C GLU A 26 -14.71 6.11 -3.52
N LYS A 27 -15.10 7.38 -3.75
CA LYS A 27 -14.14 8.51 -3.77
C LYS A 27 -13.37 8.64 -2.46
N LYS A 28 -14.03 8.43 -1.32
CA LYS A 28 -13.40 8.51 0.00
C LYS A 28 -12.40 7.37 0.21
N LEU A 29 -12.72 6.15 -0.22
CA LEU A 29 -11.82 5.00 -0.16
C LEU A 29 -10.60 5.21 -1.06
N LEU A 30 -10.82 5.64 -2.31
CA LEU A 30 -9.73 5.95 -3.24
C LEU A 30 -8.82 7.07 -2.72
N LYS A 31 -9.41 8.13 -2.14
CA LYS A 31 -8.63 9.25 -1.56
C LYS A 31 -7.86 8.85 -0.30
N ARG A 32 -8.42 7.97 0.53
CA ARG A 32 -7.72 7.41 1.70
C ARG A 32 -6.57 6.50 1.28
N GLY A 33 -6.71 5.82 0.14
CA GLY A 33 -5.80 4.79 -0.32
C GLY A 33 -5.98 3.48 0.42
N PHE A 34 -5.23 2.48 -0.01
CA PHE A 34 -5.20 1.15 0.58
C PHE A 34 -3.78 0.85 1.05
N GLN A 35 -3.66 0.10 2.14
CA GLN A 35 -2.38 -0.42 2.61
C GLN A 35 -2.33 -1.91 2.32
N PHE A 36 -1.25 -2.34 1.67
CA PHE A 36 -1.01 -3.74 1.37
C PHE A 36 0.30 -4.16 2.04
N ASN A 37 0.20 -5.02 3.05
CA ASN A 37 1.34 -5.55 3.79
C ASN A 37 1.46 -7.05 3.51
N VAL A 38 2.62 -7.47 3.01
CA VAL A 38 2.89 -8.88 2.70
C VAL A 38 4.26 -9.28 3.23
N ILE A 39 4.34 -10.51 3.74
CA ILE A 39 5.60 -11.14 4.14
C ILE A 39 5.78 -12.38 3.27
N VAL A 40 6.95 -12.50 2.64
CA VAL A 40 7.29 -13.63 1.78
C VAL A 40 8.47 -14.39 2.36
N VAL A 41 8.27 -15.67 2.67
CA VAL A 41 9.29 -16.55 3.28
C VAL A 41 9.43 -17.81 2.44
N GLY A 42 10.65 -18.35 2.34
CA GLY A 42 10.92 -19.59 1.62
C GLY A 42 12.40 -19.75 1.27
N GLN A 43 12.79 -20.93 0.78
CA GLN A 43 14.16 -21.20 0.33
C GLN A 43 14.60 -20.25 -0.79
N THR A 44 15.91 -20.05 -0.93
CA THR A 44 16.49 -19.22 -1.98
C THR A 44 16.32 -19.89 -3.34
N GLY A 45 16.04 -19.08 -4.38
CA GLY A 45 15.76 -19.56 -5.73
C GLY A 45 14.28 -19.80 -6.05
N LEU A 46 13.36 -19.76 -5.07
CA LEU A 46 11.91 -19.97 -5.32
C LEU A 46 11.19 -18.80 -6.03
N GLY A 47 11.89 -17.72 -6.35
CA GLY A 47 11.27 -16.55 -7.01
C GLY A 47 10.57 -15.56 -6.09
N LYS A 48 10.95 -15.47 -4.80
CA LYS A 48 10.36 -14.50 -3.85
C LYS A 48 10.50 -13.04 -4.31
N SER A 49 11.71 -12.63 -4.71
CA SER A 49 11.95 -11.27 -5.25
C SER A 49 11.19 -11.06 -6.56
N THR A 50 11.12 -12.09 -7.42
CA THR A 50 10.34 -12.07 -8.65
C THR A 50 8.85 -11.86 -8.38
N LEU A 51 8.28 -12.55 -7.39
CA LEU A 51 6.87 -12.39 -7.00
C LEU A 51 6.57 -10.96 -6.59
N ILE A 52 7.39 -10.36 -5.73
CA ILE A 52 7.20 -8.97 -5.29
C ILE A 52 7.33 -8.01 -6.49
N ASN A 53 8.36 -8.16 -7.32
CA ASN A 53 8.54 -7.29 -8.48
C ASN A 53 7.38 -7.40 -9.48
N THR A 54 6.81 -8.60 -9.64
CA THR A 54 5.64 -8.84 -10.49
C THR A 54 4.37 -8.21 -9.91
N ILE A 55 4.10 -8.34 -8.62
CA ILE A 55 2.91 -7.76 -7.97
C ILE A 55 2.87 -6.24 -8.14
N PHE A 56 4.03 -5.58 -8.04
CA PHE A 56 4.13 -4.12 -8.12
C PHE A 56 4.53 -3.59 -9.50
N ALA A 57 4.73 -4.48 -10.48
CA ALA A 57 5.22 -4.15 -11.83
C ALA A 57 6.46 -3.22 -11.81
N ALA A 58 7.33 -3.41 -10.81
CA ALA A 58 8.47 -2.55 -10.53
C ALA A 58 9.62 -3.34 -9.91
N HIS A 59 10.86 -2.87 -10.11
CA HIS A 59 12.04 -3.51 -9.54
C HIS A 59 12.26 -3.04 -8.08
N LEU A 60 11.44 -3.57 -7.16
CA LEU A 60 11.43 -3.16 -5.76
C LEU A 60 12.44 -3.92 -4.90
N ILE A 61 12.72 -5.16 -5.26
CA ILE A 61 13.62 -6.03 -4.51
C ILE A 61 14.66 -6.61 -5.45
N ASP A 62 15.93 -6.33 -5.16
CA ASP A 62 17.05 -6.97 -5.83
C ASP A 62 17.10 -8.45 -5.47
N SER A 63 17.32 -9.29 -6.48
CA SER A 63 17.56 -10.71 -6.26
C SER A 63 18.92 -10.87 -5.57
N LYS A 64 18.92 -11.20 -4.27
CA LYS A 64 20.14 -11.55 -3.51
C LYS A 64 20.58 -12.99 -3.79
N GLY A 65 20.57 -13.40 -5.06
CA GLY A 65 21.12 -14.67 -5.50
C GLY A 65 22.63 -14.72 -5.28
N ARG A 66 23.21 -15.93 -5.25
CA ARG A 66 24.66 -16.09 -5.20
C ARG A 66 25.30 -15.46 -6.43
N THR A 67 26.25 -14.56 -6.21
CA THR A 67 27.04 -13.93 -7.29
C THR A 67 28.44 -14.55 -7.42
N SER A 68 28.90 -15.28 -6.40
CA SER A 68 30.12 -16.08 -6.41
C SER A 68 29.90 -17.41 -5.70
N SER A 69 30.62 -18.45 -6.14
CA SER A 69 30.54 -19.82 -5.58
C SER A 69 30.97 -19.91 -4.11
N GLU A 70 31.75 -18.93 -3.64
CA GLU A 70 32.23 -18.86 -2.25
C GLU A 70 31.20 -18.26 -1.28
N GLU A 71 30.10 -17.67 -1.78
CA GLU A 71 29.07 -17.12 -0.89
C GLU A 71 28.24 -18.23 -0.22
N PRO A 72 28.04 -18.19 1.11
CA PRO A 72 27.16 -19.12 1.80
C PRO A 72 25.72 -19.01 1.26
N PHE A 73 24.95 -20.10 1.34
CA PHE A 73 23.57 -20.12 0.87
C PHE A 73 22.73 -19.20 1.75
N ARG A 74 22.51 -17.95 1.31
CA ARG A 74 21.75 -16.98 2.09
C ARG A 74 20.32 -17.50 2.22
N GLN A 75 19.86 -17.76 3.44
CA GLN A 75 18.43 -17.86 3.75
C GLN A 75 17.91 -16.46 4.03
N THR A 76 16.67 -16.16 3.62
CA THR A 76 15.96 -14.94 4.02
C THR A 76 15.51 -15.05 5.48
N THR A 77 16.47 -15.03 6.42
CA THR A 77 16.23 -15.04 7.87
C THR A 77 16.01 -13.63 8.45
N GLU A 78 16.18 -12.59 7.64
CA GLU A 78 16.06 -11.20 8.05
C GLU A 78 14.92 -10.48 7.29
N ILE A 79 14.08 -9.76 8.03
CA ILE A 79 12.97 -8.98 7.48
C ILE A 79 13.53 -7.67 6.94
N GLN A 80 13.39 -7.45 5.63
CA GLN A 80 13.70 -6.16 5.01
C GLN A 80 12.41 -5.38 4.82
N THR A 81 12.32 -4.22 5.47
CA THR A 81 11.22 -3.28 5.27
C THR A 81 11.54 -2.39 4.08
N VAL A 82 10.78 -2.55 2.99
CA VAL A 82 10.83 -1.63 1.85
C VAL A 82 9.54 -0.82 1.89
N SER A 83 9.65 0.48 2.13
CA SER A 83 8.53 1.43 2.08
C SER A 83 8.62 2.24 0.79
N HIS A 84 7.50 2.36 0.09
CA HIS A 84 7.33 3.27 -1.04
C HIS A 84 6.28 4.33 -0.71
#